data_AF-A0A3M1KRM1-F1
#
_entry.id   AF-A0A3M1KRM1-F1
#
_cell.length_a   1.000
_cell.length_b   1.000
_cell.length_c   1.000
_cell.angle_alpha   90.00
_cell.angle_beta   90.00
_cell.angle_gamma   90.00
#
_symmetry.space_group_name_H-M   'P 1'
#
loop_
_entity.id
_entity.type
_entity.pdbx_description
1 polymer ?
#
loop_
_entity_poly.entity_id
_entity_poly.type
_entity_poly.pdbx_seq_one_letter_code
_entity_poly.pdbx_strand_id
1 'polypeptide(L)'
;AAQMLDSIKAELENSELLAADFPEVCHPIRSLEGIHQRAAGQLLGGRPTLIGWTAKEIVLPTIEDSAASGAIIRVAGITGRIRGMKHKRADGSSVRPSLVLIDDPQTDESARSPSQCESRERVLAGAILGLAGPGQKIAGLMTVTVVREGDLADRLLDRDKHPAWQGERTKMVYAFPTNEKLWDAYARLRAEGLRADRGITDATEFYRQHKEAMDAGAVIAWDSRFNHDERSAIQHAMNLRLQDERAFFAEYQNEPLPEEMPDDELLTAEQNAAKVNGHTRGDIPIGCTRSTMFVDVQGKALYWLICAWEDDFTGYVVDYGTEPDQQRTYFTLRDVKRSLQRAAPRAGQEGAIYAGLERLCERTLAREWRRDDGAMVRIDRCLIDANWGASTDVVYQFCRQSSHASSLMPSHGRYVGASS
;
A
#
# COMPACT_ATOMS: atom_id res chain seq x y z
N ALA A 1 -12.62 -3.73 9.53
CA ALA A 1 -12.67 -2.84 10.72
C ALA A 1 -13.98 -2.96 11.51
N ALA A 2 -15.13 -2.48 11.01
CA ALA A 2 -16.41 -2.58 11.76
C ALA A 2 -16.80 -4.04 12.03
N GLN A 3 -16.65 -4.92 11.03
CA GLN A 3 -16.88 -6.36 11.18
C GLN A 3 -16.05 -7.02 12.30
N MET A 4 -14.80 -6.57 12.53
CA MET A 4 -13.99 -7.08 13.65
C MET A 4 -14.62 -6.71 15.00
N LEU A 5 -15.12 -5.47 15.12
CA LEU A 5 -15.79 -5.03 16.34
C LEU A 5 -17.10 -5.81 16.56
N ASP A 6 -17.83 -6.13 15.49
CA ASP A 6 -19.06 -6.92 15.60
C ASP A 6 -18.78 -8.35 16.09
N SER A 7 -17.66 -8.96 15.70
CA SER A 7 -17.21 -10.23 16.29
C SER A 7 -16.94 -10.11 17.80
N ILE A 8 -16.26 -9.05 18.24
CA ILE A 8 -15.99 -8.81 19.67
C ILE A 8 -17.30 -8.61 20.44
N LYS A 9 -18.27 -7.89 19.87
CA LYS A 9 -19.60 -7.73 20.47
C LYS A 9 -20.32 -9.06 20.65
N ALA A 10 -20.34 -9.89 19.61
CA ALA A 10 -20.96 -11.19 19.65
C ALA A 10 -20.34 -12.08 20.74
N GLU A 11 -19.02 -12.05 20.88
CA GLU A 11 -18.30 -12.76 21.96
C GLU A 11 -18.69 -12.23 23.35
N LEU A 12 -18.70 -10.92 23.56
CA LEU A 12 -19.09 -10.32 24.85
C LEU A 12 -20.54 -10.64 25.25
N GLU A 13 -21.43 -10.79 24.27
CA GLU A 13 -22.84 -11.15 24.48
C GLU A 13 -23.06 -12.64 24.71
N ASN A 14 -22.35 -13.52 24.00
CA ASN A 14 -22.76 -14.92 23.87
C ASN A 14 -21.74 -15.95 24.38
N SER A 15 -20.48 -15.55 24.60
CA SER A 15 -19.42 -16.48 24.99
C SER A 15 -19.48 -16.85 26.47
N GLU A 16 -19.86 -18.08 26.79
CA GLU A 16 -19.92 -18.59 28.17
C GLU A 16 -18.57 -18.57 28.87
N LEU A 17 -17.48 -18.81 28.12
CA LEU A 17 -16.12 -18.75 28.66
C LEU A 17 -15.76 -17.33 29.11
N LEU A 18 -15.99 -16.32 28.24
CA LEU A 18 -15.74 -14.93 28.62
C LEU A 18 -16.64 -14.48 29.77
N ALA A 19 -17.88 -14.95 29.82
CA ALA A 19 -18.78 -14.59 30.92
C ALA A 19 -18.36 -15.22 32.25
N ALA A 20 -17.74 -16.40 32.22
CA ALA A 20 -17.17 -17.04 33.40
C ALA A 20 -15.91 -16.30 33.90
N ASP A 21 -15.04 -15.88 32.98
CA ASP A 21 -13.76 -15.22 33.32
C ASP A 21 -13.91 -13.73 33.64
N PHE A 22 -14.83 -13.03 32.97
CA PHE A 22 -15.05 -11.58 33.07
C PHE A 22 -16.53 -11.24 33.32
N PRO A 23 -17.13 -11.75 34.41
CA PRO A 23 -18.55 -11.55 34.70
C PRO A 23 -18.92 -10.08 34.82
N GLU A 24 -18.03 -9.23 35.35
CA GLU A 24 -18.23 -7.80 35.49
C GLU A 24 -18.34 -7.06 34.14
N VAL A 25 -17.79 -7.63 33.07
CA VAL A 25 -17.95 -7.08 31.72
C VAL A 25 -19.18 -7.68 31.03
N CYS A 26 -19.26 -9.01 31.00
CA CYS A 26 -20.25 -9.72 30.21
C CYS A 26 -21.66 -9.64 30.80
N HIS A 27 -21.83 -9.74 32.13
CA HIS A 27 -23.15 -9.76 32.74
C HIS A 27 -23.96 -8.47 32.48
N PRO A 28 -23.41 -7.25 32.67
CA PRO A 28 -24.13 -6.02 32.32
C PRO A 28 -24.50 -5.94 30.84
N ILE A 29 -23.60 -6.34 29.93
CA ILE A 29 -23.85 -6.33 28.48
C ILE A 29 -24.99 -7.30 28.14
N ARG A 30 -24.93 -8.53 28.65
CA ARG A 30 -25.96 -9.56 28.46
C ARG A 30 -27.31 -9.16 29.02
N SER A 31 -27.32 -8.44 30.14
CA SER A 31 -28.53 -7.90 30.77
C SER A 31 -29.25 -6.85 29.92
N LEU A 32 -28.64 -6.36 28.83
CA LEU A 32 -29.31 -5.52 27.84
C LEU A 32 -30.21 -6.33 26.89
N GLU A 33 -30.03 -7.66 26.83
CA GLU A 33 -30.83 -8.59 26.02
C GLU A 33 -30.85 -8.20 24.52
N GLY A 34 -29.72 -7.71 24.00
CA GLY A 34 -29.59 -7.22 22.62
C GLY A 34 -30.23 -5.85 22.35
N ILE A 35 -30.86 -5.22 23.34
CA ILE A 35 -31.51 -3.91 23.21
C ILE A 35 -30.57 -2.83 23.77
N HIS A 36 -29.53 -2.50 23.00
CA HIS A 36 -28.46 -1.61 23.45
C HIS A 36 -28.91 -0.19 23.79
N GLN A 37 -30.08 0.28 23.32
CA GLN A 37 -30.62 1.58 23.76
C GLN A 37 -30.90 1.61 25.28
N ARG A 38 -31.07 0.44 25.93
CA ARG A 38 -31.25 0.34 27.39
C ARG A 38 -29.99 0.69 28.17
N ALA A 39 -28.81 0.68 27.54
CA ALA A 39 -27.52 0.96 28.18
C ALA A 39 -27.51 2.31 28.92
N ALA A 40 -28.17 3.33 28.37
CA ALA A 40 -28.25 4.66 28.97
C ALA A 40 -28.96 4.68 30.33
N GLY A 41 -29.89 3.75 30.56
CA GLY A 41 -30.67 3.64 31.80
C GLY A 41 -30.18 2.54 32.74
N GLN A 42 -29.14 1.77 32.35
CA GLN A 42 -28.68 0.65 33.16
C GLN A 42 -27.87 1.14 34.36
N LEU A 43 -28.22 0.62 35.54
CA LEU A 43 -27.56 0.90 36.81
C LEU A 43 -27.03 -0.40 37.42
N LEU A 44 -25.91 -0.30 38.14
CA LEU A 44 -25.41 -1.34 39.03
C LEU A 44 -25.15 -0.70 40.40
N GLY A 45 -25.79 -1.20 41.46
CA GLY A 45 -25.68 -0.60 42.80
C GLY A 45 -26.09 0.87 42.87
N GLY A 46 -27.03 1.30 42.02
CA GLY A 46 -27.49 2.69 41.92
C GLY A 46 -26.58 3.62 41.12
N ARG A 47 -25.44 3.14 40.60
CA ARG A 47 -24.53 3.91 39.75
C ARG A 47 -24.70 3.53 38.26
N PRO A 48 -24.66 4.48 37.31
CA PRO A 48 -24.75 4.17 35.89
C PRO A 48 -23.58 3.31 35.39
N THR A 49 -23.87 2.30 34.57
CA THR A 49 -22.83 1.44 33.96
C THR A 49 -22.16 2.11 32.76
N LEU A 50 -22.75 3.16 32.18
CA LEU A 50 -22.16 3.99 31.11
C LEU A 50 -21.69 3.19 29.87
N ILE A 51 -22.33 2.06 29.60
CA ILE A 51 -21.99 1.22 28.44
C ILE A 51 -22.19 2.04 27.15
N GLY A 52 -21.16 2.02 26.30
CA GLY A 52 -21.19 2.61 24.97
C GLY A 52 -21.23 1.51 23.92
N TRP A 53 -22.20 1.57 23.01
CA TRP A 53 -22.36 0.53 21.99
C TRP A 53 -22.69 1.13 20.64
N THR A 54 -21.68 1.29 19.78
CA THR A 54 -21.83 1.90 18.45
C THR A 54 -21.17 1.03 17.38
N ALA A 55 -21.33 1.37 16.10
CA ALA A 55 -20.72 0.63 14.99
C ALA A 55 -19.18 0.67 14.97
N LYS A 56 -18.54 1.61 15.68
CA LYS A 56 -17.08 1.80 15.64
C LYS A 56 -16.41 1.90 17.01
N GLU A 57 -17.19 1.85 18.08
CA GLU A 57 -16.72 1.99 19.46
C GLU A 57 -17.58 1.18 20.41
N ILE A 58 -16.90 0.50 21.34
CA ILE A 58 -17.48 -0.08 22.56
C ILE A 58 -16.84 0.64 23.75
N VAL A 59 -17.66 1.03 24.72
CA VAL A 59 -17.21 1.39 26.07
C VAL A 59 -17.75 0.32 27.01
N LEU A 60 -16.85 -0.44 27.63
CA LEU A 60 -17.20 -1.50 28.58
C LEU A 60 -17.87 -0.91 29.83
N PRO A 61 -18.63 -1.71 30.59
CA PRO A 61 -19.30 -1.25 31.80
C PRO A 61 -18.33 -0.56 32.77
N THR A 62 -18.75 0.59 33.31
CA THR A 62 -18.05 1.29 34.38
C THR A 62 -18.51 0.71 35.70
N ILE A 63 -17.67 -0.15 36.28
CA ILE A 63 -17.90 -0.84 37.56
C ILE A 63 -16.75 -0.53 38.51
N GLU A 64 -17.06 -0.26 39.77
CA GLU A 64 -16.06 -0.03 40.82
C GLU A 64 -15.20 -1.28 41.01
N ASP A 65 -13.89 -1.10 41.22
CA ASP A 65 -12.89 -2.17 41.41
C ASP A 65 -12.68 -3.15 40.23
N SER A 66 -13.36 -2.97 39.09
CA SER A 66 -13.08 -3.74 37.88
C SER A 66 -11.86 -3.17 37.13
N ALA A 67 -10.93 -4.05 36.74
CA ALA A 67 -9.80 -3.68 35.88
C ALA A 67 -10.23 -3.28 34.46
N ALA A 68 -11.39 -3.77 34.00
CA ALA A 68 -11.97 -3.46 32.69
C ALA A 68 -12.88 -2.23 32.70
N SER A 69 -13.04 -1.58 33.87
CA SER A 69 -13.99 -0.50 34.09
C SER A 69 -13.84 0.65 33.09
N GLY A 70 -14.86 0.87 32.26
CA GLY A 70 -14.87 1.92 31.26
C GLY A 70 -13.71 1.82 30.25
N ALA A 71 -13.20 0.62 30.00
CA ALA A 71 -12.25 0.36 28.92
C ALA A 71 -12.93 0.58 27.57
N ILE A 72 -12.16 1.04 26.59
CA ILE A 72 -12.70 1.51 25.31
C ILE A 72 -12.01 0.76 24.17
N ILE A 73 -12.82 0.15 23.32
CA ILE A 73 -12.36 -0.50 22.09
C ILE A 73 -12.90 0.32 20.93
N ARG A 74 -12.02 0.81 20.06
CA ARG A 74 -12.39 1.60 18.88
C ARG A 74 -11.70 1.05 17.64
N VAL A 75 -12.43 1.01 16.53
CA VAL A 75 -11.91 0.53 15.24
C VAL A 75 -11.86 1.65 14.20
N ALA A 76 -10.84 1.60 13.36
CA ALA A 76 -10.66 2.50 12.22
C ALA A 76 -9.92 1.78 11.09
N GLY A 77 -10.13 2.22 9.85
CA GLY A 77 -9.29 1.78 8.72
C GLY A 77 -7.99 2.57 8.67
N ILE A 78 -6.90 1.94 8.22
CA ILE A 78 -5.56 2.56 8.16
C ILE A 78 -5.49 3.79 7.25
N THR A 79 -6.31 3.83 6.19
CA THR A 79 -6.45 5.00 5.29
C THR A 79 -7.41 6.07 5.83
N GLY A 80 -8.06 5.81 6.96
CA GLY A 80 -9.04 6.70 7.57
C GLY A 80 -8.42 7.81 8.43
N ARG A 81 -9.29 8.59 9.09
CA ARG A 81 -8.87 9.60 10.08
C ARG A 81 -8.54 8.93 11.41
N ILE A 82 -7.29 8.50 11.55
CA ILE A 82 -6.75 7.90 12.79
C ILE A 82 -6.10 8.93 13.72
N ARG A 83 -5.46 9.98 13.18
CA ARG A 83 -4.70 10.97 13.98
C ARG A 83 -5.60 11.70 14.99
N GLY A 84 -5.06 11.89 16.20
CA GLY A 84 -5.72 12.68 17.24
C GLY A 84 -6.85 11.95 17.98
N MET A 85 -6.97 10.63 17.80
CA MET A 85 -7.97 9.80 18.47
C MET A 85 -7.90 9.99 19.99
N LYS A 86 -9.04 10.36 20.58
CA LYS A 86 -9.25 10.45 22.02
C LYS A 86 -10.72 10.18 22.33
N HIS A 87 -11.00 9.85 23.58
CA HIS A 87 -12.34 9.69 24.11
C HIS A 87 -12.47 10.50 25.41
N LYS A 88 -13.61 11.15 25.62
CA LYS A 88 -13.89 11.92 26.84
C LYS A 88 -14.79 11.09 27.75
N ARG A 89 -14.29 10.74 28.93
CA ARG A 89 -15.02 9.96 29.93
C ARG A 89 -16.08 10.82 30.64
N ALA A 90 -17.00 10.17 31.33
CA ALA A 90 -18.05 10.83 32.10
C ALA A 90 -17.50 11.70 33.25
N ASP A 91 -16.34 11.35 33.79
CA ASP A 91 -15.60 12.15 34.78
C ASP A 91 -14.93 13.41 34.20
N GLY A 92 -15.05 13.64 32.89
CA GLY A 92 -14.47 14.77 32.16
C GLY A 92 -13.04 14.56 31.67
N SER A 93 -12.37 13.48 32.09
CA SER A 93 -11.01 13.14 31.66
C SER A 93 -10.98 12.75 30.18
N SER A 94 -9.86 13.04 29.50
CA SER A 94 -9.62 12.62 28.12
C SER A 94 -8.60 11.49 28.10
N VAL A 95 -9.01 10.34 27.58
CA VAL A 95 -8.15 9.16 27.42
C VAL A 95 -7.74 8.98 25.96
N ARG A 96 -6.54 8.46 25.76
CA ARG A 96 -5.95 8.16 24.45
C ARG A 96 -5.60 6.68 24.37
N PRO A 97 -5.47 6.12 23.15
CA PRO A 97 -5.06 4.73 22.99
C PRO A 97 -3.71 4.44 23.66
N SER A 98 -3.66 3.35 24.41
CA SER A 98 -2.44 2.79 25.02
C SER A 98 -1.99 1.48 24.34
N LEU A 99 -2.88 0.86 23.55
CA LEU A 99 -2.65 -0.34 22.76
C LEU A 99 -3.28 -0.16 21.37
N VAL A 100 -2.62 -0.68 20.34
CA VAL A 100 -3.20 -0.84 19.00
C VAL A 100 -3.00 -2.27 18.51
N LEU A 101 -4.08 -2.87 18.01
CA LEU A 101 -4.06 -4.13 17.27
C LEU A 101 -4.23 -3.80 15.78
N ILE A 102 -3.27 -4.21 14.97
CA ILE A 102 -3.26 -3.98 13.53
C ILE A 102 -3.41 -5.34 12.85
N ASP A 103 -4.51 -5.53 12.15
CA ASP A 103 -4.80 -6.76 11.44
C ASP A 103 -4.58 -6.55 9.94
N ASP A 104 -3.64 -7.29 9.36
CA ASP A 104 -3.24 -7.29 7.95
C ASP A 104 -3.39 -5.92 7.25
N PRO A 105 -2.48 -4.96 7.51
CA PRO A 105 -2.59 -3.59 7.01
C PRO A 105 -2.35 -3.45 5.48
N GLN A 106 -2.26 -4.56 4.76
CA GLN A 106 -2.02 -4.63 3.33
C GLN A 106 -3.07 -5.50 2.62
N THR A 107 -3.37 -5.14 1.38
CA THR A 107 -4.04 -5.98 0.37
C THR A 107 -3.01 -6.45 -0.66
N ASP A 108 -3.33 -7.46 -1.48
CA ASP A 108 -2.48 -7.95 -2.59
C ASP A 108 -1.99 -6.81 -3.51
N GLU A 109 -2.89 -5.88 -3.87
CA GLU A 109 -2.56 -4.71 -4.68
C GLU A 109 -1.50 -3.83 -3.99
N SER A 110 -1.68 -3.59 -2.70
CA SER A 110 -0.74 -2.75 -1.95
C SER A 110 0.57 -3.45 -1.65
N ALA A 111 0.54 -4.77 -1.45
CA ALA A 111 1.72 -5.59 -1.36
C ALA A 111 2.51 -5.40 -2.66
N ARG A 112 1.86 -5.43 -3.85
CA ARG A 112 2.32 -5.08 -5.23
C ARG A 112 3.00 -3.74 -5.43
N SER A 113 2.76 -2.74 -4.60
CA SER A 113 3.35 -1.44 -4.84
C SER A 113 4.36 -1.05 -3.75
N PRO A 114 5.67 -0.93 -4.09
CA PRO A 114 6.68 -0.45 -3.14
C PRO A 114 6.34 0.92 -2.55
N SER A 115 5.78 1.84 -3.35
CA SER A 115 5.37 3.17 -2.88
C SER A 115 4.15 3.11 -1.95
N GLN A 116 3.21 2.17 -2.18
CA GLN A 116 2.11 1.94 -1.26
C GLN A 116 2.57 1.29 0.05
N CYS A 117 3.53 0.37 0.01
CA CYS A 117 4.16 -0.22 1.20
C CYS A 117 4.84 0.87 2.04
N GLU A 118 5.69 1.70 1.42
CA GLU A 118 6.37 2.80 2.11
C GLU A 118 5.37 3.81 2.70
N SER A 119 4.30 4.13 1.97
CA SER A 119 3.26 5.04 2.47
C SER A 119 2.54 4.50 3.70
N ARG A 120 2.21 3.19 3.71
CA ARG A 120 1.60 2.53 4.88
C ARG A 120 2.56 2.47 6.06
N GLU A 121 3.84 2.16 5.82
CA GLU A 121 4.88 2.17 6.85
C GLU A 121 4.98 3.54 7.54
N ARG A 122 4.95 4.64 6.78
CA ARG A 122 4.91 6.01 7.34
C ARG A 122 3.66 6.28 8.18
N VAL A 123 2.51 5.72 7.79
CA VAL A 123 1.26 5.82 8.56
C VAL A 123 1.36 5.04 9.87
N LEU A 124 1.89 3.81 9.83
CA LEU A 124 2.14 3.01 11.03
C LEU A 124 3.05 3.75 12.01
N ALA A 125 4.22 4.17 11.55
CA ALA A 125 5.23 4.83 12.38
C ALA A 125 4.77 6.20 12.92
N GLY A 126 4.15 7.02 12.06
CA GLY A 126 3.85 8.41 12.40
C GLY A 126 2.45 8.69 12.93
N ALA A 127 1.43 7.96 12.46
CA ALA A 127 0.04 8.20 12.85
C ALA A 127 -0.42 7.24 13.94
N ILE A 128 -0.16 5.94 13.78
CA ILE A 128 -0.65 4.88 14.67
C ILE A 128 0.18 4.81 15.95
N LEU A 129 1.51 4.70 15.83
CA LEU A 129 2.38 4.71 17.01
C LEU A 129 2.39 6.07 17.73
N GLY A 130 1.93 7.14 17.06
CA GLY A 130 1.76 8.48 17.62
C GLY A 130 0.42 8.74 18.32
N LEU A 131 -0.43 7.73 18.52
CA LEU A 131 -1.76 7.90 19.14
C LEU A 131 -1.70 8.15 20.66
N ALA A 132 -0.64 7.69 21.33
CA ALA A 132 -0.44 7.88 22.76
C ALA A 132 -0.41 9.36 23.15
N GLY A 133 -0.75 9.64 24.40
CA GLY A 133 -0.55 10.98 24.98
C GLY A 133 0.94 11.31 25.18
N PRO A 134 1.29 12.60 25.30
CA PRO A 134 2.63 13.01 25.70
C PRO A 134 3.09 12.29 26.98
N GLY A 135 4.32 11.77 26.97
CA GLY A 135 4.89 11.04 28.11
C GLY A 135 4.46 9.57 28.22
N GLN A 136 3.64 9.05 27.29
CA GLN A 136 3.23 7.65 27.27
C GLN A 136 3.74 6.93 26.01
N LYS A 137 4.11 5.66 26.17
CA LYS A 137 4.39 4.75 25.05
C LYS A 137 3.13 3.95 24.73
N ILE A 138 2.85 3.74 23.45
CA ILE A 138 1.80 2.83 22.99
C ILE A 138 2.40 1.44 22.76
N ALA A 139 1.64 0.39 23.09
CA ALA A 139 1.93 -0.96 22.64
C ALA A 139 1.31 -1.18 21.25
N GLY A 140 2.11 -1.66 20.29
CA GLY A 140 1.62 -2.06 18.97
C GLY A 140 1.73 -3.57 18.82
N LEU A 141 0.61 -4.23 18.55
CA LEU A 141 0.57 -5.63 18.15
C LEU A 141 0.04 -5.71 16.74
N MET A 142 0.63 -6.56 15.93
CA MET A 142 0.32 -6.64 14.51
C MET A 142 0.34 -8.09 14.06
N THR A 143 -0.77 -8.51 13.49
CA THR A 143 -0.90 -9.78 12.77
C THR A 143 -0.72 -9.47 11.29
N VAL A 144 0.26 -10.11 10.66
CA VAL A 144 0.63 -9.86 9.27
C VAL A 144 0.89 -11.16 8.54
N THR A 145 0.46 -11.22 7.29
CA THR A 145 0.78 -12.27 6.33
C THR A 145 1.71 -11.72 5.25
N VAL A 146 2.84 -12.38 5.04
CA VAL A 146 3.77 -12.02 3.96
C VAL A 146 3.22 -12.52 2.63
N VAL A 147 2.75 -11.60 1.80
CA VAL A 147 2.19 -11.91 0.48
C VAL A 147 3.32 -12.07 -0.53
N ARG A 148 4.37 -11.26 -0.41
CA ARG A 148 5.56 -11.35 -1.26
C ARG A 148 6.82 -10.74 -0.63
N GLU A 149 7.96 -11.03 -1.22
CA GLU A 149 9.23 -10.46 -0.79
C GLU A 149 9.24 -8.92 -0.89
N GLY A 150 9.67 -8.27 0.18
CA GLY A 150 9.78 -6.81 0.27
C GLY A 150 8.46 -6.05 0.42
N ASP A 151 7.32 -6.73 0.62
CA ASP A 151 6.07 -6.05 0.99
C ASP A 151 6.13 -5.45 2.42
N LEU A 152 5.02 -4.84 2.86
CA LEU A 152 4.96 -4.21 4.17
C LEU A 152 5.14 -5.22 5.31
N ALA A 153 4.53 -6.39 5.24
CA ALA A 153 4.65 -7.43 6.24
C ALA A 153 6.10 -7.94 6.36
N ASP A 154 6.72 -8.27 5.21
CA ASP A 154 8.10 -8.74 5.14
C ASP A 154 9.07 -7.74 5.77
N ARG A 155 8.90 -6.46 5.43
CA ARG A 155 9.70 -5.38 6.01
C ARG A 155 9.51 -5.29 7.51
N LEU A 156 8.29 -5.28 8.02
CA LEU A 156 8.01 -5.12 9.46
C LEU A 156 8.49 -6.31 10.30
N LEU A 157 8.55 -7.50 9.70
CA LEU A 157 9.08 -8.71 10.34
C LEU A 157 10.62 -8.75 10.38
N ASP A 158 11.29 -7.98 9.52
CA ASP A 158 12.74 -7.85 9.46
C ASP A 158 13.26 -7.09 10.70
N ARG A 159 14.03 -7.81 11.54
CA ARG A 159 14.57 -7.27 12.80
C ARG A 159 15.68 -6.24 12.60
N ASP A 160 16.35 -6.22 11.46
CA ASP A 160 17.39 -5.24 11.16
C ASP A 160 16.75 -3.93 10.69
N LYS A 161 15.68 -4.00 9.88
CA LYS A 161 14.93 -2.81 9.42
C LYS A 161 14.05 -2.23 10.53
N HIS A 162 13.38 -3.09 11.30
CA HIS A 162 12.32 -2.70 12.22
C HIS A 162 12.44 -3.39 13.60
N PRO A 163 13.57 -3.19 14.33
CA PRO A 163 13.83 -3.88 15.60
C PRO A 163 12.76 -3.63 16.68
N ALA A 164 12.12 -2.46 16.66
CA ALA A 164 11.07 -2.11 17.63
C ALA A 164 9.80 -2.98 17.53
N TRP A 165 9.53 -3.54 16.34
CA TRP A 165 8.38 -4.43 16.11
C TRP A 165 8.64 -5.85 16.60
N GLN A 166 9.91 -6.23 16.83
CA GLN A 166 10.29 -7.54 17.36
C GLN A 166 9.72 -8.70 16.54
N GLY A 167 9.70 -8.54 15.21
CA GLY A 167 9.07 -9.46 14.27
C GLY A 167 9.45 -10.92 14.48
N GLU A 168 8.45 -11.80 14.33
CA GLU A 168 8.60 -13.25 14.39
C GLU A 168 7.73 -13.87 13.30
N ARG A 169 8.33 -14.71 12.46
CA ARG A 169 7.58 -15.50 11.46
C ARG A 169 7.13 -16.80 12.08
N THR A 170 5.83 -17.03 12.09
CA THR A 170 5.23 -18.31 12.45
C THR A 170 4.89 -19.09 11.19
N LYS A 171 5.11 -20.41 11.25
CA LYS A 171 4.91 -21.32 10.12
C LYS A 171 3.96 -22.43 10.52
N MET A 172 3.22 -22.99 9.57
CA MET A 172 2.47 -24.21 9.81
C MET A 172 3.42 -25.40 10.01
N VAL A 173 4.44 -25.54 9.16
CA VAL A 173 5.43 -26.63 9.18
C VAL A 173 6.82 -26.05 9.42
N TYR A 174 7.45 -26.40 10.54
CA TYR A 174 8.82 -26.01 10.88
C TYR A 174 9.86 -26.97 10.28
N ALA A 175 9.52 -28.25 10.12
CA ALA A 175 10.32 -29.23 9.40
C ALA A 175 9.39 -30.15 8.60
N PHE A 176 9.67 -30.34 7.31
CA PHE A 176 8.90 -31.24 6.46
C PHE A 176 9.26 -32.71 6.72
N PRO A 177 8.32 -33.63 6.47
CA PRO A 177 8.61 -35.05 6.53
C PRO A 177 9.69 -35.46 5.54
N THR A 178 10.51 -36.43 5.92
CA THR A 178 11.72 -36.83 5.16
C THR A 178 11.49 -37.93 4.13
N ASN A 179 10.38 -38.65 4.21
CA ASN A 179 10.11 -39.81 3.34
C ASN A 179 9.39 -39.41 2.05
N GLU A 180 10.12 -38.77 1.14
CA GLU A 180 9.59 -38.26 -0.13
C GLU A 180 8.90 -39.34 -0.96
N LYS A 181 9.44 -40.57 -1.00
CA LYS A 181 8.88 -41.67 -1.80
C LYS A 181 7.44 -42.04 -1.42
N LEU A 182 7.12 -42.03 -0.12
CA LEU A 182 5.76 -42.30 0.35
C LEU A 182 4.85 -41.11 0.07
N TRP A 183 5.34 -39.88 0.19
CA TRP A 183 4.59 -38.69 -0.16
C TRP A 183 4.30 -38.58 -1.67
N ASP A 184 5.21 -39.01 -2.54
CA ASP A 184 4.99 -39.11 -3.98
C ASP A 184 3.90 -40.14 -4.31
N ALA A 185 3.91 -41.29 -3.62
CA ALA A 185 2.86 -42.30 -3.77
C ALA A 185 1.50 -41.76 -3.31
N TYR A 186 1.46 -41.08 -2.16
CA TYR A 186 0.27 -40.41 -1.64
C TYR A 186 -0.26 -39.35 -2.62
N ALA A 187 0.61 -38.51 -3.18
CA ALA A 187 0.24 -37.47 -4.14
C ALA A 187 -0.43 -38.07 -5.40
N ARG A 188 0.11 -39.19 -5.92
CA ARG A 188 -0.50 -39.92 -7.05
C ARG A 188 -1.89 -40.44 -6.70
N LEU A 189 -2.05 -41.11 -5.56
CA LEU A 189 -3.33 -41.64 -5.08
C LEU A 189 -4.36 -40.52 -4.88
N ARG A 190 -3.94 -39.38 -4.31
CA ARG A 190 -4.79 -38.19 -4.13
C ARG A 190 -5.26 -37.65 -5.47
N ALA A 191 -4.35 -37.46 -6.43
CA ALA A 191 -4.68 -36.94 -7.74
C ALA A 191 -5.61 -37.89 -8.53
N GLU A 192 -5.43 -39.20 -8.41
CA GLU A 192 -6.32 -40.22 -9.00
C GLU A 192 -7.71 -40.22 -8.36
N GLY A 193 -7.79 -40.15 -7.03
CA GLY A 193 -9.06 -40.05 -6.30
C GLY A 193 -9.85 -38.81 -6.68
N LEU A 194 -9.18 -37.65 -6.78
CA LEU A 194 -9.80 -36.40 -7.24
C LEU A 194 -10.26 -36.49 -8.71
N ARG A 195 -9.47 -37.08 -9.61
CA ARG A 195 -9.85 -37.27 -11.03
C ARG A 195 -11.04 -38.22 -11.22
N ALA A 196 -11.27 -39.11 -10.25
CA ALA A 196 -12.33 -40.11 -10.30
C ALA A 196 -13.49 -39.81 -9.33
N ASP A 197 -13.60 -38.57 -8.84
CA ASP A 197 -14.64 -38.09 -7.93
C ASP A 197 -14.78 -38.91 -6.61
N ARG A 198 -13.69 -39.55 -6.17
CA ARG A 198 -13.62 -40.27 -4.87
C ARG A 198 -13.02 -39.44 -3.73
N GLY A 199 -12.59 -38.22 -4.03
CA GLY A 199 -11.93 -37.34 -3.07
C GLY A 199 -10.57 -37.88 -2.63
N ILE A 200 -10.20 -37.65 -1.36
CA ILE A 200 -8.90 -38.02 -0.79
C ILE A 200 -8.89 -39.37 -0.07
N THR A 201 -10.01 -40.12 -0.08
CA THR A 201 -10.20 -41.34 0.73
C THR A 201 -9.09 -42.36 0.57
N ASP A 202 -8.73 -42.70 -0.67
CA ASP A 202 -7.70 -43.70 -0.99
C ASP A 202 -6.31 -43.26 -0.48
N ALA A 203 -5.99 -41.96 -0.62
CA ALA A 203 -4.74 -41.38 -0.14
C ALA A 203 -4.71 -41.33 1.39
N THR A 204 -5.82 -40.95 2.04
CA THR A 204 -5.94 -40.92 3.50
C THR A 204 -5.77 -42.31 4.12
N GLU A 205 -6.29 -43.35 3.49
CA GLU A 205 -6.09 -44.73 3.95
C GLU A 205 -4.64 -45.18 3.75
N PHE A 206 -4.00 -44.82 2.64
CA PHE A 206 -2.57 -45.05 2.43
C PHE A 206 -1.72 -44.35 3.49
N TYR A 207 -2.02 -43.09 3.81
CA TYR A 207 -1.36 -42.33 4.88
C TYR A 207 -1.57 -42.98 6.24
N ARG A 208 -2.79 -43.43 6.55
CA ARG A 208 -3.09 -44.12 7.81
C ARG A 208 -2.23 -45.37 8.00
N GLN A 209 -2.01 -46.14 6.93
CA GLN A 209 -1.21 -47.37 6.96
C GLN A 209 0.30 -47.12 7.12
N HIS A 210 0.79 -45.96 6.66
CA HIS A 210 2.23 -45.63 6.67
C HIS A 210 2.57 -44.44 7.57
N LYS A 211 1.66 -44.05 8.47
CA LYS A 211 1.70 -42.79 9.22
C LYS A 211 3.06 -42.52 9.88
N GLU A 212 3.59 -43.49 10.63
CA GLU A 212 4.88 -43.34 11.32
C GLU A 212 6.03 -43.02 10.35
N ALA A 213 6.07 -43.70 9.21
CA ALA A 213 7.12 -43.50 8.20
C ALA A 213 6.91 -42.21 7.39
N MET A 214 5.66 -41.79 7.20
CA MET A 214 5.31 -40.56 6.49
C MET A 214 5.47 -39.30 7.34
N ASP A 215 5.32 -39.41 8.67
CA ASP A 215 5.50 -38.30 9.61
C ASP A 215 6.95 -38.12 10.05
N ALA A 216 7.83 -39.07 9.72
CA ALA A 216 9.22 -39.08 10.17
C ALA A 216 9.96 -37.78 9.81
N GLY A 217 10.39 -37.06 10.86
CA GLY A 217 11.12 -35.79 10.76
C GLY A 217 10.26 -34.53 10.66
N ALA A 218 8.92 -34.67 10.58
CA ALA A 218 8.03 -33.53 10.52
C ALA A 218 7.89 -32.82 11.88
N VAL A 219 7.86 -31.48 11.86
CA VAL A 219 7.57 -30.64 13.03
C VAL A 219 6.49 -29.65 12.62
N ILE A 220 5.32 -29.72 13.26
CA ILE A 220 4.13 -28.92 12.95
C ILE A 220 3.78 -28.01 14.13
N ALA A 221 3.27 -26.81 13.84
CA ALA A 221 2.98 -25.81 14.87
C ALA A 221 1.73 -26.14 15.70
N TRP A 222 0.72 -26.77 15.09
CA TRP A 222 -0.58 -27.00 15.72
C TRP A 222 -1.15 -28.37 15.34
N ASP A 223 -0.95 -29.36 16.22
CA ASP A 223 -1.35 -30.76 15.99
C ASP A 223 -2.84 -30.96 15.70
N SER A 224 -3.70 -30.08 16.23
CA SER A 224 -5.15 -30.17 16.08
C SER A 224 -5.69 -29.49 14.82
N ARG A 225 -4.85 -28.85 13.99
CA ARG A 225 -5.28 -28.13 12.78
C ARG A 225 -5.36 -29.06 11.58
N PHE A 226 -6.49 -29.75 11.41
CA PHE A 226 -6.79 -30.57 10.23
C PHE A 226 -8.30 -30.72 10.03
N ASN A 227 -8.72 -31.09 8.81
CA ASN A 227 -10.12 -31.31 8.47
C ASN A 227 -10.62 -32.68 8.96
N HIS A 228 -11.94 -32.82 9.08
CA HIS A 228 -12.59 -34.03 9.57
C HIS A 228 -12.32 -35.31 8.74
N ASP A 229 -11.93 -35.16 7.47
CA ASP A 229 -11.58 -36.23 6.53
C ASP A 229 -10.08 -36.55 6.48
N GLU A 230 -9.28 -35.90 7.32
CA GLU A 230 -7.84 -36.07 7.47
C GLU A 230 -7.50 -36.74 8.82
N ARG A 231 -6.27 -37.22 8.95
CA ARG A 231 -5.80 -38.01 10.12
C ARG A 231 -4.81 -37.25 10.99
N SER A 232 -4.27 -36.14 10.52
CA SER A 232 -3.30 -35.34 11.27
C SER A 232 -3.10 -33.97 10.63
N ALA A 233 -2.56 -33.02 11.42
CA ALA A 233 -2.10 -31.73 10.90
C ALA A 233 -1.00 -31.87 9.83
N ILE A 234 -0.15 -32.91 9.91
CA ILE A 234 0.90 -33.16 8.92
C ILE A 234 0.27 -33.53 7.58
N GLN A 235 -0.73 -34.42 7.59
CA GLN A 235 -1.49 -34.76 6.38
C GLN A 235 -2.18 -33.52 5.82
N HIS A 236 -2.78 -32.70 6.67
CA HIS A 236 -3.42 -31.45 6.27
C HIS A 236 -2.44 -30.49 5.59
N ALA A 237 -1.27 -30.25 6.20
CA ALA A 237 -0.23 -29.40 5.63
C ALA A 237 0.23 -29.90 4.25
N MET A 238 0.45 -31.21 4.11
CA MET A 238 0.84 -31.81 2.84
C MET A 238 -0.28 -31.76 1.81
N ASN A 239 -1.55 -31.89 2.21
CA ASN A 239 -2.69 -31.71 1.31
C ASN A 239 -2.79 -30.27 0.78
N LEU A 240 -2.61 -29.27 1.64
CA LEU A 240 -2.57 -27.87 1.25
C LEU A 240 -1.43 -27.61 0.26
N ARG A 241 -0.22 -28.08 0.58
CA ARG A 241 0.95 -27.97 -0.31
C ARG A 241 0.73 -28.64 -1.66
N LEU A 242 0.12 -29.83 -1.70
CA LEU A 242 -0.19 -30.56 -2.93
C LEU A 242 -1.34 -29.93 -3.74
N GLN A 243 -2.18 -29.11 -3.11
CA GLN A 243 -3.25 -28.39 -3.78
C GLN A 243 -2.72 -27.17 -4.52
N ASP A 244 -1.93 -26.34 -3.82
CA ASP A 244 -1.26 -25.18 -4.38
C ASP A 244 -0.02 -24.87 -3.54
N GLU A 245 1.15 -25.23 -4.07
CA GLU A 245 2.42 -25.06 -3.34
C GLU A 245 2.75 -23.58 -3.11
N ARG A 246 2.47 -22.71 -4.08
CA ARG A 246 2.74 -21.27 -3.95
C ARG A 246 1.88 -20.64 -2.88
N ALA A 247 0.57 -20.92 -2.91
CA ALA A 247 -0.35 -20.43 -1.88
C ALA A 247 0.02 -20.99 -0.50
N PHE A 248 0.45 -22.26 -0.43
CA PHE A 248 0.91 -22.86 0.83
C PHE A 248 2.11 -22.12 1.44
N PHE A 249 3.12 -21.82 0.63
CA PHE A 249 4.33 -21.11 1.08
C PHE A 249 4.06 -19.65 1.47
N ALA A 250 3.16 -18.95 0.77
CA ALA A 250 2.78 -17.59 1.14
C ALA A 250 1.91 -17.59 2.42
N GLU A 251 0.72 -18.20 2.37
CA GLU A 251 -0.32 -18.07 3.40
C GLU A 251 -0.03 -18.84 4.69
N TYR A 252 0.60 -20.01 4.59
CA TYR A 252 0.78 -20.92 5.74
C TYR A 252 2.20 -20.94 6.28
N GLN A 253 3.19 -20.54 5.46
CA GLN A 253 4.60 -20.53 5.86
C GLN A 253 5.18 -19.12 6.06
N ASN A 254 4.51 -18.04 5.61
CA ASN A 254 5.08 -16.68 5.56
C ASN A 254 6.42 -16.61 4.82
N GLU A 255 6.57 -17.46 3.80
CA GLU A 255 7.77 -17.61 2.97
C GLU A 255 7.36 -17.74 1.50
N PRO A 256 6.76 -16.70 0.89
CA PRO A 256 6.27 -16.77 -0.48
C PRO A 256 7.38 -17.18 -1.42
N LEU A 257 7.09 -18.13 -2.31
CA LEU A 257 8.01 -18.53 -3.36
C LEU A 257 8.24 -17.34 -4.32
N PRO A 258 9.45 -17.20 -4.90
CA PRO A 258 9.71 -16.18 -5.90
C PRO A 258 8.65 -16.20 -6.99
N GLU A 259 8.13 -15.04 -7.38
CA GLU A 259 7.23 -14.96 -8.53
C GLU A 259 8.02 -15.36 -9.78
N GLU A 260 7.67 -16.47 -10.44
CA GLU A 260 7.95 -16.66 -11.86
C GLU A 260 7.13 -15.59 -12.59
N MET A 261 7.71 -14.40 -12.76
CA MET A 261 7.05 -13.30 -13.45
C MET A 261 6.92 -13.66 -14.93
N PRO A 262 5.71 -13.63 -15.51
CA PRO A 262 5.58 -13.42 -16.95
C PRO A 262 5.98 -11.96 -17.22
N ASP A 263 7.25 -11.76 -17.56
CA ASP A 263 7.84 -10.72 -18.41
C ASP A 263 7.17 -9.31 -18.47
N ASP A 264 6.79 -8.75 -17.33
CA ASP A 264 6.73 -7.29 -17.13
C ASP A 264 7.89 -6.92 -16.18
N GLU A 265 9.13 -7.20 -16.59
CA GLU A 265 10.31 -6.72 -15.89
C GLU A 265 10.30 -5.19 -15.87
N LEU A 266 9.90 -4.62 -14.74
CA LEU A 266 10.32 -3.27 -14.38
C LEU A 266 11.85 -3.23 -14.45
N LEU A 267 12.37 -2.50 -15.42
CA LEU A 267 13.80 -2.34 -15.63
C LEU A 267 14.46 -1.89 -14.32
N THR A 268 15.52 -2.59 -13.91
CA THR A 268 16.40 -2.16 -12.82
C THR A 268 16.95 -0.76 -13.08
N ALA A 269 17.43 -0.09 -12.02
CA ALA A 269 18.03 1.24 -12.16
C ALA A 269 19.22 1.21 -13.13
N GLU A 270 20.01 0.14 -13.08
CA GLU A 270 21.15 -0.12 -13.97
C GLU A 270 20.69 -0.34 -15.41
N GLN A 271 19.65 -1.15 -15.64
CA GLN A 271 19.09 -1.36 -16.99
C GLN A 271 18.53 -0.06 -17.58
N ASN A 272 17.86 0.77 -16.77
CA ASN A 272 17.38 2.09 -17.21
C ASN A 272 18.54 3.04 -17.52
N ALA A 273 19.57 3.09 -16.67
CA ALA A 273 20.74 3.93 -16.88
C ALA A 273 21.56 3.51 -18.11
N ALA A 274 21.54 2.24 -18.48
CA ALA A 274 22.19 1.72 -19.68
C ALA A 274 21.42 2.05 -20.98
N LYS A 275 20.12 2.36 -20.90
CA LYS A 275 19.27 2.72 -22.06
C LYS A 275 19.46 4.18 -22.49
N VAL A 276 20.71 4.56 -22.76
CA VAL A 276 21.06 5.86 -23.35
C VAL A 276 21.27 5.72 -24.85
N ASN A 277 20.84 6.72 -25.63
CA ASN A 277 20.98 6.73 -27.09
C ASN A 277 22.36 7.23 -27.58
N GLY A 278 23.19 7.77 -26.67
CA GLY A 278 24.55 8.25 -26.99
C GLY A 278 24.63 9.56 -27.78
N HIS A 279 23.51 10.21 -28.10
CA HIS A 279 23.50 11.48 -28.84
C HIS A 279 23.91 12.66 -27.96
N THR A 280 24.63 13.61 -28.54
CA THR A 280 24.97 14.87 -27.88
C THR A 280 23.69 15.66 -27.61
N ARG A 281 23.52 16.12 -26.38
CA ARG A 281 22.37 16.95 -25.98
C ARG A 281 22.28 18.19 -26.87
N GLY A 282 21.10 18.41 -27.44
CA GLY A 282 20.80 19.54 -28.33
C GLY A 282 21.03 19.28 -29.82
N ASP A 283 21.60 18.13 -30.19
CA ASP A 283 21.69 17.71 -31.59
C ASP A 283 20.48 16.84 -31.96
N ILE A 284 19.95 17.06 -33.16
CA ILE A 284 18.83 16.28 -33.69
C ILE A 284 19.39 15.12 -34.53
N PRO A 285 18.96 13.87 -34.28
CA PRO A 285 19.38 12.73 -35.11
C PRO A 285 18.98 12.89 -36.58
N ILE A 286 19.81 12.37 -37.49
CA ILE A 286 19.60 12.52 -38.95
C ILE A 286 18.24 12.01 -39.46
N GLY A 287 17.70 10.94 -38.85
CA GLY A 287 16.41 10.35 -39.22
C GLY A 287 15.20 11.21 -38.82
N CYS A 288 15.39 12.15 -37.88
CA CYS A 288 14.30 12.95 -37.38
C CYS A 288 13.87 14.04 -38.37
N THR A 289 12.58 14.06 -38.68
CA THR A 289 11.95 15.00 -39.61
C THR A 289 11.04 16.00 -38.89
N ARG A 290 10.62 15.69 -37.66
CA ARG A 290 9.72 16.50 -36.83
C ARG A 290 10.31 16.75 -35.44
N SER A 291 9.92 17.87 -34.82
CA SER A 291 10.26 18.15 -33.44
C SER A 291 9.09 18.74 -32.67
N THR A 292 8.88 18.26 -31.44
CA THR A 292 7.88 18.78 -30.52
C THR A 292 8.51 19.22 -29.21
N MET A 293 7.89 20.18 -28.56
CA MET A 293 8.22 20.60 -27.20
C MET A 293 7.01 20.35 -26.29
N PHE A 294 7.27 19.98 -25.05
CA PHE A 294 6.24 19.88 -24.02
C PHE A 294 6.64 20.71 -22.80
N VAL A 295 5.68 21.42 -22.20
CA VAL A 295 5.86 22.20 -20.98
C VAL A 295 4.84 21.79 -19.93
N ASP A 296 5.32 21.33 -18.78
CA ASP A 296 4.52 20.99 -17.60
C ASP A 296 4.59 22.13 -16.56
N VAL A 297 3.41 22.62 -16.14
CA VAL A 297 3.26 23.78 -15.26
C VAL A 297 3.06 23.33 -13.81
N GLN A 298 4.12 23.38 -12.99
CA GLN A 298 4.08 22.92 -11.59
C GLN A 298 4.15 24.05 -10.56
N GLY A 299 3.59 25.22 -10.88
CA GLY A 299 3.44 26.37 -9.99
C GLY A 299 4.74 27.11 -9.60
N LYS A 300 5.76 26.41 -9.10
CA LYS A 300 7.08 27.01 -8.77
C LYS A 300 8.03 27.05 -9.95
N ALA A 301 7.89 26.13 -10.89
CA ALA A 301 8.76 25.99 -12.06
C ALA A 301 7.95 25.41 -13.23
N LEU A 302 8.43 25.66 -14.44
CA LEU A 302 7.98 25.00 -15.66
C LEU A 302 8.98 23.90 -15.96
N TYR A 303 8.56 22.65 -16.05
CA TYR A 303 9.40 21.57 -16.59
C TYR A 303 9.18 21.52 -18.09
N TRP A 304 10.23 21.26 -18.84
CA TRP A 304 10.10 21.19 -20.29
C TRP A 304 11.02 20.14 -20.88
N LEU A 305 10.61 19.61 -22.02
CA LEU A 305 11.41 18.71 -22.85
C LEU A 305 11.16 19.01 -24.32
N ILE A 306 12.14 18.67 -25.15
CA ILE A 306 12.07 18.70 -26.60
C ILE A 306 12.34 17.28 -27.09
N CYS A 307 11.44 16.78 -27.92
CA CYS A 307 11.55 15.48 -28.56
C CYS A 307 11.67 15.68 -30.09
N ALA A 308 12.53 14.89 -30.72
CA ALA A 308 12.61 14.78 -32.17
C ALA A 308 12.07 13.41 -32.59
N TRP A 309 11.40 13.36 -33.74
CA TRP A 309 10.66 12.18 -34.20
C TRP A 309 11.05 11.81 -35.62
N GLU A 310 11.20 10.50 -35.83
CA GLU A 310 11.20 9.87 -37.14
C GLU A 310 9.76 9.64 -37.64
N ASP A 311 9.62 9.34 -38.93
CA ASP A 311 8.31 9.12 -39.56
C ASP A 311 7.60 7.84 -39.06
N ASP A 312 8.34 6.92 -38.41
CA ASP A 312 7.84 5.69 -37.81
C ASP A 312 7.45 5.82 -36.32
N PHE A 313 7.42 7.05 -35.79
CA PHE A 313 7.19 7.38 -34.39
C PHE A 313 8.32 7.05 -33.41
N THR A 314 9.51 6.66 -33.89
CA THR A 314 10.70 6.61 -33.03
C THR A 314 11.02 8.01 -32.50
N GLY A 315 11.17 8.15 -31.18
CA GLY A 315 11.31 9.43 -30.49
C GLY A 315 12.63 9.55 -29.72
N TYR A 316 13.27 10.72 -29.83
CA TYR A 316 14.53 11.04 -29.17
C TYR A 316 14.37 12.30 -28.31
N VAL A 317 14.65 12.19 -27.01
CA VAL A 317 14.74 13.37 -26.14
C VAL A 317 16.01 14.14 -26.48
N VAL A 318 15.86 15.33 -27.06
CA VAL A 318 16.95 16.18 -27.55
C VAL A 318 17.47 17.10 -26.43
N ASP A 319 16.55 17.69 -25.68
CA ASP A 319 16.86 18.62 -24.60
C ASP A 319 15.72 18.63 -23.57
N TYR A 320 16.03 18.99 -22.32
CA TYR A 320 15.05 19.08 -21.25
C TYR A 320 15.58 19.89 -20.07
N GLY A 321 14.70 20.45 -19.25
CA GLY A 321 15.10 21.17 -18.06
C GLY A 321 13.94 21.85 -17.36
N THR A 322 14.25 22.97 -16.69
CA THR A 322 13.23 23.82 -16.08
C THR A 322 13.40 25.28 -16.43
N GLU A 323 12.30 26.03 -16.36
CA GLU A 323 12.29 27.48 -16.28
C GLU A 323 11.72 27.93 -14.92
N PRO A 324 12.49 28.66 -14.10
CA PRO A 324 13.90 29.01 -14.29
C PRO A 324 14.84 27.79 -14.20
N ASP A 325 16.02 27.88 -14.81
CA ASP A 325 17.07 26.87 -14.69
C ASP A 325 17.63 26.84 -13.24
N GLN A 326 17.61 25.65 -12.63
CA GLN A 326 18.07 25.42 -11.27
C GLN A 326 19.59 25.35 -11.11
N GLN A 327 20.36 25.23 -12.20
CA GLN A 327 21.83 25.06 -12.20
C GLN A 327 22.31 23.90 -11.33
N ARG A 328 21.55 22.81 -11.31
CA ARG A 328 21.93 21.56 -10.65
C ARG A 328 21.31 20.36 -11.37
N THR A 329 22.00 19.24 -11.31
CA THR A 329 21.60 17.99 -11.97
C THR A 329 20.41 17.31 -11.30
N TYR A 330 20.25 17.46 -9.99
CA TYR A 330 19.17 16.82 -9.24
C TYR A 330 18.46 17.79 -8.28
N PHE A 331 17.13 17.73 -8.27
CA PHE A 331 16.28 18.49 -7.37
C PHE A 331 14.87 17.94 -7.24
N THR A 332 14.22 18.31 -6.13
CA THR A 332 12.78 18.17 -5.95
C THR A 332 12.11 19.53 -6.12
N LEU A 333 10.83 19.56 -6.51
CA LEU A 333 10.02 20.79 -6.56
C LEU A 333 9.96 21.51 -5.19
N ARG A 334 10.02 20.75 -4.09
CA ARG A 334 10.03 21.30 -2.73
C ARG A 334 11.25 22.19 -2.50
N ASP A 335 12.40 21.78 -3.01
CA ASP A 335 13.71 22.39 -2.74
C ASP A 335 14.20 23.31 -3.86
N VAL A 336 13.37 23.59 -4.87
CA VAL A 336 13.63 24.58 -5.92
C VAL A 336 13.93 25.93 -5.28
N LYS A 337 15.15 26.44 -5.52
CA LYS A 337 15.61 27.75 -5.01
C LYS A 337 15.31 28.88 -6.00
N ARG A 338 15.21 28.57 -7.29
CA ARG A 338 14.91 29.55 -8.35
C ARG A 338 13.50 29.28 -8.85
N SER A 339 12.51 29.97 -8.28
CA SER A 339 11.11 29.80 -8.68
C SER A 339 10.67 30.88 -9.66
N LEU A 340 9.58 30.61 -10.40
CA LEU A 340 8.88 31.58 -11.23
C LEU A 340 8.55 32.85 -10.46
N GLN A 341 8.06 32.71 -9.22
CA GLN A 341 7.77 33.83 -8.34
C GLN A 341 9.00 34.68 -8.00
N ARG A 342 10.18 34.06 -7.84
CA ARG A 342 11.43 34.80 -7.61
C ARG A 342 11.94 35.47 -8.88
N ALA A 343 11.71 34.87 -10.04
CA ALA A 343 12.05 35.46 -11.34
C ALA A 343 11.11 36.62 -11.72
N ALA A 344 9.88 36.65 -11.21
CA ALA A 344 8.89 37.70 -11.42
C ALA A 344 8.33 38.22 -10.06
N PRO A 345 9.13 38.92 -9.24
CA PRO A 345 8.79 39.21 -7.84
C PRO A 345 7.58 40.15 -7.66
N ARG A 346 7.21 40.92 -8.69
CA ARG A 346 6.07 41.85 -8.67
C ARG A 346 4.79 41.26 -9.25
N ALA A 347 4.85 40.05 -9.81
CA ALA A 347 3.69 39.39 -10.40
C ALA A 347 2.98 38.52 -9.37
N GLY A 348 1.66 38.38 -9.51
CA GLY A 348 0.94 37.26 -8.90
C GLY A 348 1.37 35.93 -9.55
N GLN A 349 0.88 34.81 -9.01
CA GLN A 349 1.25 33.47 -9.47
C GLN A 349 1.01 33.28 -10.98
N GLU A 350 -0.15 33.70 -11.47
CA GLU A 350 -0.53 33.66 -12.89
C GLU A 350 0.42 34.47 -13.77
N GLY A 351 0.73 35.71 -13.37
CA GLY A 351 1.68 36.56 -14.10
C GLY A 351 3.11 36.01 -14.07
N ALA A 352 3.52 35.34 -12.99
CA ALA A 352 4.82 34.69 -12.90
C ALA A 352 4.93 33.49 -13.85
N ILE A 353 3.84 32.74 -14.03
CA ILE A 353 3.73 31.65 -14.99
C ILE A 353 3.77 32.18 -16.41
N TYR A 354 2.96 33.20 -16.73
CA TYR A 354 2.93 33.83 -18.05
C TYR A 354 4.33 34.33 -18.45
N ALA A 355 4.99 35.08 -17.57
CA ALA A 355 6.35 35.58 -17.82
C ALA A 355 7.38 34.43 -17.93
N GLY A 356 7.18 33.32 -17.22
CA GLY A 356 8.00 32.13 -17.36
C GLY A 356 7.84 31.46 -18.72
N LEU A 357 6.60 31.29 -19.18
CA LEU A 357 6.29 30.73 -20.48
C LEU A 357 6.86 31.59 -21.60
N GLU A 358 6.75 32.92 -21.49
CA GLU A 358 7.33 33.86 -22.44
C GLU A 358 8.85 33.68 -22.55
N ARG A 359 9.59 33.73 -21.43
CA ARG A 359 11.04 33.54 -21.43
C ARG A 359 11.46 32.17 -21.97
N LEU A 360 10.73 31.12 -21.61
CA LEU A 360 11.03 29.77 -22.06
C LEU A 360 10.83 29.66 -23.57
N CYS A 361 9.67 30.08 -24.08
CA CYS A 361 9.34 30.00 -25.50
C CYS A 361 10.27 30.84 -26.37
N GLU A 362 10.62 32.05 -25.93
CA GLU A 362 11.59 32.89 -26.64
C GLU A 362 12.95 32.20 -26.74
N ARG A 363 13.40 31.53 -25.66
CA ARG A 363 14.68 30.82 -25.64
C ARG A 363 14.69 29.57 -26.53
N THR A 364 13.58 28.82 -26.59
CA THR A 364 13.55 27.50 -27.22
C THR A 364 12.91 27.49 -28.61
N LEU A 365 11.79 28.19 -28.80
CA LEU A 365 11.03 28.21 -30.06
C LEU A 365 11.63 29.19 -31.09
N ALA A 366 12.30 30.26 -30.64
CA ALA A 366 13.00 31.17 -31.55
C ALA A 366 14.36 30.61 -32.04
N ARG A 367 14.88 29.58 -31.36
CA ARG A 367 16.15 28.93 -31.67
C ARG A 367 15.98 27.91 -32.79
N GLU A 368 16.97 27.85 -33.68
CA GLU A 368 17.14 26.76 -34.64
C GLU A 368 18.01 25.64 -34.05
N TRP A 369 17.63 24.40 -34.32
CA TRP A 369 18.26 23.18 -33.81
C TRP A 369 19.01 22.49 -34.93
N ARG A 370 20.26 22.13 -34.67
CA ARG A 370 21.13 21.52 -35.67
C ARG A 370 20.87 20.01 -35.72
N ARG A 371 20.64 19.49 -36.92
CA ARG A 371 20.61 18.07 -37.21
C ARG A 371 22.01 17.58 -37.59
N ASP A 372 22.29 16.29 -37.40
CA ASP A 372 23.61 15.68 -37.65
C ASP A 372 24.19 15.96 -39.05
N ASP A 373 23.32 16.07 -40.08
CA ASP A 373 23.70 16.40 -41.45
C ASP A 373 24.00 17.90 -41.69
N GLY A 374 23.88 18.72 -40.64
CA GLY A 374 24.05 20.18 -40.69
C GLY A 374 22.79 20.95 -41.08
N ALA A 375 21.66 20.28 -41.32
CA ALA A 375 20.39 20.97 -41.55
C ALA A 375 19.88 21.63 -40.26
N MET A 376 19.14 22.73 -40.42
CA MET A 376 18.52 23.44 -39.30
C MET A 376 17.04 23.11 -39.22
N VAL A 377 16.59 22.66 -38.05
CA VAL A 377 15.21 22.26 -37.76
C VAL A 377 14.63 23.20 -36.71
N ARG A 378 13.32 23.43 -36.78
CA ARG A 378 12.57 24.19 -35.78
C ARG A 378 11.55 23.30 -35.10
N ILE A 379 11.12 23.70 -33.90
CA ILE A 379 10.06 23.00 -33.18
C ILE A 379 8.73 23.24 -33.91
N ASP A 380 8.08 22.17 -34.38
CA ASP A 380 6.82 22.23 -35.11
C ASP A 380 5.64 22.60 -34.19
N ARG A 381 5.62 21.99 -33.00
CA ARG A 381 4.53 22.15 -32.01
C ARG A 381 5.07 22.15 -30.59
N CYS A 382 4.52 23.04 -29.78
CA CYS A 382 4.78 23.13 -28.35
C CYS A 382 3.46 22.96 -27.59
N LEU A 383 3.37 21.88 -26.83
CA LEU A 383 2.24 21.58 -25.96
C LEU A 383 2.51 22.13 -24.56
N ILE A 384 1.54 22.82 -23.97
CA ILE A 384 1.63 23.34 -22.60
C ILE A 384 0.52 22.69 -21.77
N ASP A 385 0.87 22.08 -20.64
CA ASP A 385 -0.10 21.48 -19.73
C ASP A 385 -1.03 22.56 -19.16
N ALA A 386 -2.34 22.34 -19.35
CA ALA A 386 -3.40 23.20 -18.86
C ALA A 386 -4.19 22.53 -17.72
N ASN A 387 -3.72 21.41 -17.18
CA ASN A 387 -4.47 20.60 -16.23
C ASN A 387 -4.22 20.99 -14.75
N TRP A 388 -3.19 21.79 -14.48
CA TRP A 388 -2.97 22.40 -13.17
C TRP A 388 -3.94 23.56 -12.96
N GLY A 389 -5.17 23.27 -12.49
CA GLY A 389 -6.34 24.17 -12.51
C GLY A 389 -6.14 25.66 -12.17
N ALA A 390 -5.13 26.03 -11.36
CA ALA A 390 -4.77 27.41 -11.07
C ALA A 390 -4.06 28.16 -12.23
N SER A 391 -3.62 27.47 -13.28
CA SER A 391 -2.95 28.05 -14.45
C SER A 391 -3.70 27.83 -15.76
N THR A 392 -4.84 27.12 -15.75
CA THR A 392 -5.56 26.73 -16.97
C THR A 392 -5.87 27.94 -17.85
N ASP A 393 -6.55 28.96 -17.31
CA ASP A 393 -6.93 30.15 -18.07
C ASP A 393 -5.70 30.94 -18.58
N VAL A 394 -4.65 31.01 -17.76
CA VAL A 394 -3.38 31.66 -18.13
C VAL A 394 -2.72 30.96 -19.31
N VAL A 395 -2.72 29.63 -19.32
CA VAL A 395 -2.14 28.84 -20.43
C VAL A 395 -2.95 29.06 -21.71
N TYR A 396 -4.28 29.04 -21.64
CA TYR A 396 -5.14 29.36 -22.79
C TYR A 396 -4.91 30.78 -23.31
N GLN A 397 -4.78 31.75 -22.41
CA GLN A 397 -4.48 33.13 -22.77
C GLN A 397 -3.11 33.23 -23.46
N PHE A 398 -2.07 32.64 -22.86
CA PHE A 398 -0.70 32.66 -23.39
C PHE A 398 -0.62 32.06 -24.79
N CYS A 399 -1.21 30.87 -25.00
CA CYS A 399 -1.22 30.22 -26.31
C CYS A 399 -1.87 31.10 -27.40
N ARG A 400 -2.86 31.93 -27.03
CA ARG A 400 -3.56 32.82 -27.96
C ARG A 400 -2.81 34.12 -28.25
N GLN A 401 -2.11 34.67 -27.26
CA GLN A 401 -1.53 36.01 -27.32
C GLN A 401 -0.03 36.02 -27.63
N SER A 402 0.67 34.90 -27.47
CA SER A 402 2.10 34.78 -27.73
C SER A 402 2.44 35.08 -29.20
N SER A 403 3.62 35.64 -29.44
CA SER A 403 4.25 35.74 -30.76
C SER A 403 4.44 34.37 -31.45
N HIS A 404 4.46 33.28 -30.66
CA HIS A 404 4.59 31.91 -31.14
C HIS A 404 3.26 31.15 -31.25
N ALA A 405 2.12 31.84 -31.22
CA ALA A 405 0.77 31.24 -31.16
C ALA A 405 0.51 30.15 -32.24
N SER A 406 1.13 30.25 -33.42
CA SER A 406 0.98 29.25 -34.49
C SER A 406 1.55 27.85 -34.13
N SER A 407 2.44 27.79 -33.15
CA SER A 407 3.11 26.56 -32.71
C SER A 407 2.64 26.09 -31.33
N LEU A 408 1.99 26.95 -30.55
CA LEU A 408 1.56 26.66 -29.17
C LEU A 408 0.18 26.00 -29.14
N MET A 409 0.01 24.98 -28.30
CA MET A 409 -1.30 24.39 -28.02
C MET A 409 -1.44 24.04 -26.53
N PRO A 410 -2.57 24.38 -25.90
CA PRO A 410 -2.89 23.85 -24.58
C PRO A 410 -3.15 22.34 -24.67
N SER A 411 -2.74 21.59 -23.66
CA SER A 411 -2.86 20.13 -23.60
C SER A 411 -3.41 19.66 -22.26
N HIS A 412 -4.12 18.53 -22.27
CA HIS A 412 -4.64 17.87 -21.09
C HIS A 412 -4.19 16.41 -21.11
N GLY A 413 -3.48 15.98 -20.07
CA GLY A 413 -3.18 14.57 -19.87
C GLY A 413 -4.44 13.80 -19.50
N ARG A 414 -4.80 12.79 -20.29
CA ARG A 414 -5.82 11.81 -19.93
C ARG A 414 -5.12 10.56 -19.40
N TYR A 415 -5.40 10.22 -18.15
CA TYR A 415 -4.93 8.96 -17.58
C TYR A 415 -5.57 7.78 -18.32
N VAL A 416 -4.75 6.81 -18.72
CA VAL A 416 -5.17 5.51 -19.25
C VAL A 416 -4.56 4.45 -18.33
N GLY A 417 -5.38 3.92 -17.43
CA GLY A 417 -5.09 2.76 -16.59
C GLY A 417 -6.02 1.58 -16.88
N ALA A 418 -5.84 0.47 -16.14
CA ALA A 418 -6.52 -0.82 -16.37
C ALA A 418 -8.07 -0.79 -16.35
N SER A 419 -8.68 0.31 -15.89
CA SER A 419 -10.13 0.52 -15.85
C SER A 419 -10.62 1.67 -16.75
N SER A 420 -9.84 2.07 -17.76
CA SER A 420 -10.10 3.25 -18.62
C SER A 420 -10.73 2.90 -19.97
#